data_AF-A0A432RDN6-F1
#
_entry.id   AF-A0A432RDN6-F1
#
_cell.length_a   1.000
_cell.length_b   1.000
_cell.length_c   1.000
_cell.angle_alpha   90.00
_cell.angle_beta   90.00
_cell.angle_gamma   90.00
#
_symmetry.space_group_name_H-M   'P 1'
#
loop_
_entity.id
_entity.type
_entity.pdbx_description
1 polymer ?
#
loop_
_entity_poly.entity_id
_entity_poly.type
_entity_poly.pdbx_seq_one_letter_code
_entity_poly.pdbx_strand_id
1 'polypeptide(L)' 'MEQPIRTRVRIVHLADHTGKLQVIFPYESMLDMAALSRLTKRRFDPVSNYNVEGDP' A
#
# COMPACT_ATOMS: atom_id res chain seq x y z
N MET A 1 -16.72 23.15 -16.17
CA MET A 1 -17.05 21.93 -15.42
C MET A 1 -15.72 21.26 -15.10
N GLU A 2 -15.13 21.59 -13.95
CA GLU A 2 -13.88 20.94 -13.53
C GLU A 2 -14.22 19.51 -13.11
N GLN A 3 -13.68 18.52 -13.82
CA GLN A 3 -13.79 17.14 -13.37
C GLN A 3 -13.01 17.02 -12.04
N PRO A 4 -13.56 16.37 -11.01
CA PRO A 4 -12.81 16.15 -9.78
C PRO A 4 -11.52 15.42 -10.14
N ILE A 5 -10.38 15.95 -9.68
CA ILE A 5 -9.09 15.31 -9.84
C ILE A 5 -9.21 13.94 -9.17
N ARG A 6 -9.32 12.87 -9.98
CA ARG A 6 -9.35 11.50 -9.47
C ARG A 6 -7.96 11.16 -8.98
N THR A 7 -7.70 11.32 -7.69
CA THR A 7 -6.44 10.90 -7.07
C THR A 7 -6.34 9.38 -7.15
N ARG A 8 -5.47 8.89 -8.03
CA ARG A 8 -5.19 7.45 -8.16
C ARG A 8 -4.18 7.04 -7.09
N VAL A 9 -4.51 5.99 -6.35
CA VAL A 9 -3.66 5.40 -5.32
C VAL A 9 -3.47 3.91 -5.59
N ARG A 10 -2.39 3.35 -5.05
CA ARG A 10 -2.18 1.91 -4.95
C ARG A 10 -2.31 1.50 -3.49
N ILE A 11 -2.91 0.34 -3.29
CA ILE A 11 -3.08 -0.27 -1.98
C ILE A 11 -2.30 -1.58 -1.96
N VAL A 12 -1.45 -1.77 -0.97
CA VAL A 12 -0.71 -3.02 -0.76
C VAL A 12 -0.99 -3.55 0.64
N HIS A 13 -1.35 -4.83 0.71
CA HIS A 13 -1.56 -5.54 1.97
C HIS A 13 -0.27 -6.27 2.35
N LEU A 14 0.18 -6.02 3.57
CA LEU A 14 1.39 -6.53 4.18
C LEU A 14 1.04 -7.29 5.46
N ALA A 15 1.82 -8.29 5.83
CA ALA A 15 1.65 -9.00 7.10
C ALA A 15 2.99 -9.45 7.68
N ASP A 16 3.00 -9.66 8.99
CA ASP A 16 4.09 -10.30 9.72
C ASP A 16 3.52 -11.18 10.85
N HIS A 17 4.39 -11.70 11.72
CA HIS A 17 4.01 -12.53 12.87
C HIS A 17 3.19 -11.80 13.94
N THR A 18 3.10 -10.46 13.89
CA THR A 18 2.37 -9.64 14.86
C THR A 18 1.04 -9.11 14.32
N GLY A 19 0.82 -9.16 13.00
CA GLY A 19 -0.46 -8.79 12.38
C GLY A 19 -0.35 -8.28 10.95
N LYS A 20 -1.39 -7.55 10.51
CA LYS A 20 -1.54 -7.02 9.15
C LYS A 20 -1.28 -5.51 9.10
N LEU A 21 -0.85 -5.03 7.94
CA LEU A 21 -0.65 -3.61 7.63
C LEU A 21 -1.16 -3.34 6.21
N GLN A 22 -1.92 -2.27 6.03
CA GLN A 22 -2.34 -1.79 4.71
C GLN A 22 -1.61 -0.50 4.40
N VAL A 23 -0.97 -0.43 3.24
CA VAL A 23 -0.20 0.74 2.80
C VAL A 23 -0.88 1.36 1.59
N ILE A 24 -1.14 2.66 1.68
CA ILE A 24 -1.78 3.46 0.63
C ILE A 24 -0.76 4.50 0.17
N PHE A 25 -0.47 4.54 -1.12
CA PHE A 25 0.54 5.44 -1.69
C PHE A 25 0.13 5.88 -3.11
N PRO A 26 0.73 6.98 -3.64
CA PRO A 26 0.39 7.47 -4.98
C PRO A 26 0.63 6.41 -6.06
N TYR A 27 -0.26 6.35 -7.06
CA TYR A 27 -0.23 5.30 -8.09
C TYR A 27 1.11 5.19 -8.84
N GLU A 28 1.72 6.33 -9.17
CA GLU A 28 2.97 6.41 -9.92
C GLU A 28 4.23 6.23 -9.05
N SER A 29 4.07 6.12 -7.73
CA SER A 29 5.19 5.95 -6.81
C SER A 29 5.52 4.47 -6.60
N MET A 30 6.77 4.20 -6.26
CA MET A 30 7.21 2.89 -5.80
C MET A 30 7.21 2.84 -4.28
N LEU A 31 6.75 1.72 -3.71
CA LEU A 31 6.75 1.53 -2.26
C LEU A 31 8.16 1.14 -1.76
N ASP A 32 8.72 1.92 -0.83
CA ASP A 32 9.97 1.59 -0.13
C ASP A 32 9.71 0.73 1.11
N MET A 33 9.88 -0.58 0.96
CA MET A 33 9.75 -1.56 2.03
C MET A 33 10.81 -1.40 3.14
N ALA A 34 11.99 -0.88 2.83
CA ALA A 34 13.04 -0.65 3.82
C ALA A 34 12.70 0.55 4.72
N ALA A 35 12.14 1.63 4.15
CA ALA A 35 11.62 2.75 4.92
C ALA A 35 10.47 2.33 5.85
N LEU A 36 9.52 1.54 5.34
CA LEU A 36 8.44 0.96 6.14
C LEU A 36 8.99 0.14 7.31
N SER A 37 9.99 -0.69 7.06
CA SER A 37 10.61 -1.51 8.10
C SER A 37 11.29 -0.65 9.18
N ARG A 38 11.99 0.42 8.79
CA ARG A 38 12.64 1.35 9.73
C ARG A 38 11.64 2.13 10.58
N LEU A 39 10.50 2.54 9.99
CA LEU A 39 9.45 3.31 10.66
C LEU A 39 8.68 2.46 11.66
N THR A 40 8.26 1.28 11.24
CA THR A 40 7.39 0.38 12.03
C THR A 40 8.16 -0.55 12.97
N LYS A 41 9.49 -0.65 12.80
CA LYS A 41 10.36 -1.64 13.46
C LYS A 41 9.92 -3.09 13.23
N ARG A 42 9.20 -3.34 12.13
CA ARG A 42 8.63 -4.64 11.78
C ARG A 42 9.10 -5.07 10.40
N ARG A 43 9.19 -6.38 10.20
CA ARG A 43 9.53 -6.99 8.91
C ARG A 43 8.28 -7.59 8.33
N PHE A 44 7.67 -6.86 7.39
CA PHE A 44 6.48 -7.31 6.70
C PHE A 44 6.80 -7.99 5.38
N ASP A 45 5.98 -8.98 5.05
CA ASP A 45 5.97 -9.63 3.75
C ASP A 45 4.66 -9.27 3.01
N PRO A 46 4.69 -9.14 1.67
CA PRO A 46 3.48 -8.94 0.89
C PRO A 46 2.50 -10.09 1.09
N VAL A 47 1.27 -9.78 1.45
CA VAL A 47 0.20 -10.78 1.43
C VAL A 47 -0.19 -10.95 -0.02
N SER A 48 0.21 -12.07 -0.62
CA SER A 48 -0.18 -12.43 -1.99
C SER A 48 -1.69 -12.65 -2.03
N ASN A 49 -2.46 -11.59 -2.22
CA ASN A 49 -3.88 -11.63 -2.55
C ASN A 49 -4.20 -10.38 -3.35
N TYR A 50 -4.04 -10.55 -4.67
CA TYR A 50 -4.60 -9.79 -5.79
C TYR A 50 -4.51 -8.26 -5.74
N ASN A 51 -4.09 -7.69 -6.86
CA ASN A 51 -4.33 -6.28 -7.18
C ASN A 51 -5.84 -6.04 -7.06
N VAL A 52 -6.30 -5.57 -5.90
CA VAL A 52 -7.60 -4.96 -5.77
C VAL A 52 -7.44 -3.61 -6.44
N GLU A 53 -7.63 -3.57 -7.75
CA GLU A 53 -8.14 -2.35 -8.39
C GLU A 53 -9.29 -1.91 -7.51
N GLY A 54 -9.12 -0.78 -6.83
CA GLY A 54 -10.15 -0.26 -5.93
C GLY A 54 -11.46 -0.21 -6.70
N ASP A 55 -12.50 -0.86 -6.16
CA ASP A 55 -13.83 -0.86 -6.77
C ASP A 55 -14.29 0.58 -7.06
N PRO A 56 -15.00 0.81 -8.19
CA PRO A 56 -15.43 2.12 -8.68
C PRO A 56 -16.38 2.89 -7.75
#